data_AF-A0A2A6NZN1-F1
#
_entry.id   AF-A0A2A6NZN1-F1
#
_cell.length_a   1.000
_cell.length_b   1.000
_cell.length_c   1.000
_cell.angle_alpha   90.00
_cell.angle_beta   90.00
_cell.angle_gamma   90.00
#
_symmetry.space_group_name_H-M   'P 1'
#
loop_
_entity.id
_entity.type
_entity.pdbx_description
1 polymer ?
#
loop_
_entity_poly.entity_id
_entity_poly.type
_entity_poly.pdbx_seq_one_letter_code
_entity_poly.pdbx_strand_id
1 'polypeptide(L)'
;MNPKSQAVLAALALTIVTAIAPKPTLAGDAALYDAPIPADKSLVRFLNVKLKSGVILDFSGQKLDVDAIVLSNYRALANGSYKISDGASSAEAKLEAGKLYTIAVGAADGIVVIQDKDVENPSKSALSFYNFSAQPANLLLRLDGDSKALFKDLAPAGMASKELPVIDIGLEVTEGDKKVMDVEKVSLTAKERQNIVVVETANGPTAFAAVTGIDN
;
A
#
# COMPACT_ATOMS: atom_id res chain seq x y z
N MET A 1 86.01 30.50 27.36
CA MET A 1 86.42 30.82 25.98
C MET A 1 85.66 29.87 25.06
N ASN A 2 84.75 30.38 24.22
CA ASN A 2 84.16 29.65 23.09
C ASN A 2 85.28 29.21 22.11
N PRO A 3 85.14 28.18 21.25
CA PRO A 3 84.06 28.11 20.26
C PRO A 3 83.60 26.72 19.75
N LYS A 4 82.57 26.84 18.90
CA LYS A 4 81.89 25.91 17.99
C LYS A 4 82.80 24.96 17.19
N SER A 5 82.29 23.76 16.90
CA SER A 5 82.34 23.21 15.53
C SER A 5 81.27 22.14 15.31
N GLN A 6 80.57 22.29 14.19
CA GLN A 6 79.58 21.39 13.62
C GLN A 6 80.27 20.15 13.03
N ALA A 7 79.58 19.01 12.99
CA ALA A 7 79.11 18.38 11.74
C ALA A 7 78.74 16.90 11.91
N VAL A 8 77.90 16.45 10.97
CA VAL A 8 77.67 15.07 10.49
C VAL A 8 76.60 14.27 11.26
N LEU A 9 75.33 14.29 10.82
CA LEU A 9 74.69 13.37 9.85
C LEU A 9 74.66 11.90 10.30
N ALA A 10 73.50 11.47 10.81
CA ALA A 10 72.96 10.13 10.55
C ALA A 10 71.44 10.18 10.74
N ALA A 11 70.72 10.27 9.62
CA ALA A 11 69.27 10.14 9.56
C ALA A 11 68.89 8.66 9.70
N LEU A 12 68.08 8.32 10.70
CA LEU A 12 67.39 7.05 10.78
C LEU A 12 65.89 7.34 10.68
N ALA A 13 65.37 7.33 9.45
CA ALA A 13 63.94 7.46 9.20
C ALA A 13 63.24 6.13 9.54
N LEU A 14 62.46 6.14 10.61
CA LEU A 14 61.63 5.02 11.05
C LEU A 14 60.41 4.92 10.12
N THR A 15 60.41 3.93 9.22
CA THR A 15 59.26 3.64 8.34
C THR A 15 58.15 2.98 9.16
N ILE A 16 57.05 3.70 9.39
CA ILE A 16 55.82 3.15 9.97
C ILE A 16 55.09 2.37 8.87
N VAL A 17 55.02 1.04 8.98
CA VAL A 17 54.13 0.21 8.16
C VAL A 17 52.76 0.19 8.82
N THR A 18 51.81 0.96 8.29
CA THR A 18 50.40 0.89 8.64
C THR A 18 49.78 -0.37 8.04
N ALA A 19 49.45 -1.35 8.87
CA ALA A 19 48.68 -2.53 8.48
C ALA A 19 47.22 -2.11 8.19
N ILE A 20 46.83 -2.12 6.92
CA ILE A 20 45.44 -1.96 6.50
C ILE A 20 44.77 -3.32 6.69
N ALA A 21 43.97 -3.48 7.75
CA ALA A 21 43.11 -4.65 7.92
C ALA A 21 41.97 -4.58 6.88
N PRO A 22 41.75 -5.62 6.06
CA PRO A 22 40.57 -5.68 5.20
C PRO A 22 39.33 -5.85 6.08
N LYS A 23 38.43 -4.88 6.04
CA LYS A 23 37.08 -5.05 6.60
C LYS A 23 36.36 -6.08 5.73
N PRO A 24 35.77 -7.15 6.29
CA PRO A 24 34.86 -7.98 5.53
C PRO A 24 33.64 -7.14 5.18
N THR A 25 33.55 -6.76 3.91
CA THR A 25 32.35 -6.23 3.31
C THR A 25 31.33 -7.36 3.30
N LEU A 26 30.40 -7.37 4.26
CA LEU A 26 29.19 -8.17 4.16
C LEU A 26 28.36 -7.57 3.01
N ALA A 27 28.59 -8.08 1.80
CA ALA A 27 27.66 -7.92 0.70
C ALA A 27 26.35 -8.62 1.12
N GLY A 28 25.41 -7.83 1.59
CA GLY A 28 24.08 -8.31 1.97
C GLY A 28 23.29 -8.67 0.73
N ASP A 29 23.36 -9.93 0.31
CA ASP A 29 22.40 -10.60 -0.58
C ASP A 29 21.00 -10.75 0.08
N ALA A 30 20.69 -9.96 1.10
CA ALA A 30 19.51 -10.08 1.95
C ALA A 30 18.24 -9.42 1.35
N ALA A 31 18.24 -9.08 0.06
CA ALA A 31 17.12 -8.38 -0.59
C ALA A 31 16.53 -9.14 -1.80
N LEU A 32 16.77 -10.45 -1.93
CA LEU A 32 16.25 -11.21 -3.07
C LEU A 32 14.84 -11.78 -2.86
N TYR A 33 14.30 -11.70 -1.65
CA TYR A 33 12.97 -12.17 -1.32
C TYR A 33 12.28 -11.15 -0.41
N ASP A 34 11.06 -10.74 -0.76
CA ASP A 34 10.19 -10.03 0.17
C ASP A 34 10.02 -10.88 1.44
N ALA A 35 10.12 -10.25 2.61
CA ALA A 35 9.89 -10.95 3.85
C ALA A 35 8.48 -11.58 3.83
N PRO A 36 8.34 -12.88 4.14
CA PRO A 36 7.03 -13.51 4.14
C PRO A 36 6.14 -12.84 5.19
N ILE A 37 4.89 -12.57 4.81
CA ILE A 37 3.87 -12.04 5.71
C ILE A 37 3.82 -12.95 6.95
N PRO A 38 3.96 -12.41 8.18
CA PRO A 38 3.89 -13.24 9.37
C PRO A 38 2.54 -13.95 9.43
N ALA A 39 2.56 -15.29 9.40
CA ALA A 39 1.34 -16.11 9.37
C ALA A 39 0.46 -15.93 10.61
N ASP A 40 1.03 -15.36 11.70
CA ASP A 40 0.34 -15.05 12.96
C ASP A 40 -0.18 -13.60 13.02
N LYS A 41 -0.18 -12.87 11.90
CA LYS A 41 -0.66 -11.48 11.81
C LYS A 41 -1.79 -11.34 10.81
N SER A 42 -2.52 -10.25 10.96
CA SER A 42 -3.47 -9.76 9.98
C SER A 42 -2.83 -8.62 9.20
N LEU A 43 -3.24 -8.44 7.95
CA LEU A 43 -2.82 -7.29 7.15
C LEU A 43 -3.95 -6.28 7.12
N VAL A 44 -3.66 -5.04 7.47
CA VAL A 44 -4.64 -3.97 7.54
C VAL A 44 -4.17 -2.77 6.74
N ARG A 45 -5.06 -2.20 5.94
CA ARG A 45 -4.84 -0.92 5.24
C ARG A 45 -6.00 0.03 5.48
N PHE A 46 -5.81 1.28 5.09
CA PHE A 46 -6.77 2.36 5.32
C PHE A 46 -7.21 2.97 3.99
N LEU A 47 -8.50 3.22 3.88
CA LEU A 47 -9.11 3.92 2.75
C LEU A 47 -9.69 5.24 3.25
N ASN A 48 -9.13 6.36 2.82
CA ASN A 48 -9.57 7.69 3.22
C ASN A 48 -10.59 8.23 2.22
N VAL A 49 -11.89 7.97 2.48
CA VAL A 49 -12.97 8.33 1.55
C VAL A 49 -13.02 9.83 1.29
N LYS A 50 -12.65 10.65 2.28
CA LYS A 50 -12.69 12.11 2.19
C LYS A 50 -11.40 12.73 1.67
N LEU A 51 -10.33 11.95 1.49
CA LEU A 51 -9.00 12.42 1.08
C LEU A 51 -8.48 13.58 1.96
N LYS A 52 -8.84 13.56 3.25
CA LYS A 52 -8.48 14.63 4.20
C LYS A 52 -7.21 14.27 4.95
N SER A 53 -6.34 15.26 5.16
CA SER A 53 -5.21 15.14 6.08
C SER A 53 -5.66 15.25 7.54
N GLY A 54 -4.81 14.79 8.46
CA GLY A 54 -5.04 14.91 9.91
C GLY A 54 -6.13 13.98 10.44
N VAL A 55 -6.49 12.94 9.71
CA VAL A 55 -7.41 11.91 10.18
C VAL A 55 -6.66 11.00 11.14
N ILE A 56 -7.09 10.96 12.40
CA ILE A 56 -6.50 10.13 13.47
C ILE A 56 -7.56 9.13 13.92
N LEU A 57 -7.22 7.85 13.87
CA LEU A 57 -8.04 6.78 14.41
C LEU A 57 -7.57 6.38 15.81
N ASP A 58 -8.52 6.14 16.69
CA ASP A 58 -8.34 5.31 17.87
C ASP A 58 -8.59 3.85 17.50
N PHE A 59 -7.54 3.03 17.57
CA PHE A 59 -7.56 1.61 17.26
C PHE A 59 -7.33 0.84 18.57
N SER A 60 -8.37 0.77 19.40
CA SER A 60 -8.35 0.15 20.74
C SER A 60 -7.29 0.75 21.66
N GLY A 61 -7.25 2.08 21.73
CA GLY A 61 -6.32 2.86 22.56
C GLY A 61 -5.02 3.25 21.84
N GLN A 62 -4.70 2.64 20.70
CA GLN A 62 -3.58 3.06 19.86
C GLN A 62 -4.03 4.16 18.89
N LYS A 63 -3.32 5.28 18.84
CA LYS A 63 -3.57 6.32 17.84
C LYS A 63 -2.86 5.98 16.53
N LEU A 64 -3.58 6.05 15.43
CA LEU A 64 -3.08 5.76 14.08
C LEU A 64 -3.46 6.90 13.14
N ASP A 65 -2.45 7.51 12.52
CA ASP A 65 -2.67 8.48 11.46
C ASP A 65 -3.10 7.76 10.18
N VAL A 66 -4.06 8.36 9.48
CA VAL A 66 -4.51 7.94 8.16
C VAL A 66 -4.02 8.95 7.14
N ASP A 67 -3.25 8.47 6.17
CA ASP A 67 -2.68 9.29 5.11
C ASP A 67 -3.76 9.98 4.27
N ALA A 68 -3.42 11.14 3.72
CA ALA A 68 -4.28 11.90 2.81
C ALA A 68 -4.28 11.33 1.37
N ILE A 69 -4.17 10.01 1.24
CA ILE A 69 -4.26 9.27 -0.02
C ILE A 69 -5.49 8.37 0.00
N VAL A 70 -6.00 8.00 -1.17
CA VAL A 70 -7.25 7.22 -1.27
C VAL A 70 -7.13 5.86 -0.59
N LEU A 71 -5.97 5.20 -0.68
CA LEU A 71 -5.76 3.85 -0.21
C LEU A 71 -4.29 3.66 0.17
N SER A 72 -4.02 3.21 1.40
CA SER A 72 -2.66 2.91 1.86
C SER A 72 -2.20 1.52 1.41
N ASN A 73 -0.90 1.26 1.56
CA ASN A 73 -0.39 -0.10 1.62
C ASN A 73 -0.94 -0.83 2.86
N TYR A 74 -0.83 -2.16 2.84
CA TYR A 74 -1.12 -2.99 4.01
C TYR A 74 0.03 -2.94 5.02
N ARG A 75 -0.32 -2.93 6.30
CA ARG A 75 0.62 -3.13 7.42
C ARG A 75 0.19 -4.32 8.26
N ALA A 76 1.16 -5.03 8.83
CA ALA A 76 0.89 -6.14 9.73
C ALA A 76 0.42 -5.64 11.10
N LEU A 77 -0.73 -6.14 11.57
CA LEU A 77 -1.26 -5.91 12.90
C LEU A 77 -1.50 -7.23 13.63
N ALA A 78 -1.47 -7.19 14.96
CA ALA A 78 -1.84 -8.33 15.78
C ALA A 78 -3.31 -8.74 15.50
N ASN A 79 -3.59 -10.02 15.66
CA ASN A 79 -4.95 -10.53 15.53
C ASN A 79 -5.75 -10.20 16.79
N GLY A 80 -7.07 -10.12 16.66
CA GLY A 80 -7.96 -9.90 17.78
C GLY A 80 -9.16 -9.04 17.45
N SER A 81 -9.94 -8.72 18.48
CA SER A 81 -11.06 -7.79 18.39
C SER A 81 -10.58 -6.37 18.67
N TYR A 82 -10.87 -5.47 17.75
CA TYR A 82 -10.53 -4.06 17.83
C TYR A 82 -11.80 -3.23 17.78
N LYS A 83 -11.92 -2.29 18.70
CA LYS A 83 -12.79 -1.12 18.55
C LYS A 83 -12.00 -0.03 17.83
N ILE A 84 -12.58 0.47 16.74
CA ILE A 84 -11.99 1.50 15.88
C ILE A 84 -12.89 2.73 15.96
N SER A 85 -12.34 3.92 16.16
CA SER A 85 -13.10 5.17 16.19
C SER A 85 -12.32 6.33 15.58
N ASP A 86 -13.01 7.24 14.90
CA ASP A 86 -12.49 8.52 14.42
C ASP A 86 -12.95 9.71 15.30
N GLY A 87 -13.51 9.41 16.48
CA GLY A 87 -14.09 10.38 17.41
C GLY A 87 -15.55 10.76 17.12
N ALA A 88 -16.03 10.55 15.89
CA ALA A 88 -17.42 10.80 15.50
C ALA A 88 -18.24 9.50 15.36
N SER A 89 -17.59 8.46 14.86
CA SER A 89 -18.16 7.13 14.63
C SER A 89 -17.26 6.04 15.22
N SER A 90 -17.80 4.83 15.34
CA SER A 90 -17.02 3.67 15.74
C SER A 90 -17.48 2.39 15.08
N ALA A 91 -16.55 1.50 14.80
CA ALA A 91 -16.80 0.16 14.29
C ALA A 91 -16.01 -0.88 15.11
N GLU A 92 -16.44 -2.13 15.03
CA GLU A 92 -15.68 -3.27 15.56
C GLU A 92 -15.10 -4.07 14.40
N ALA A 93 -13.84 -4.50 14.55
CA ALA A 93 -13.17 -5.38 13.62
C ALA A 93 -12.64 -6.60 14.36
N LYS A 94 -12.95 -7.80 13.86
CA LYS A 94 -12.27 -9.02 14.28
C LYS A 94 -11.22 -9.37 13.25
N LEU A 95 -9.97 -9.09 13.58
CA LEU A 95 -8.83 -9.35 12.71
C LEU A 95 -8.31 -10.77 12.94
N GLU A 96 -8.31 -11.57 11.88
CA GLU A 96 -7.89 -12.97 11.91
C GLU A 96 -6.55 -13.17 11.20
N ALA A 97 -5.81 -14.18 11.67
CA ALA A 97 -4.50 -14.53 11.12
C ALA A 97 -4.58 -14.82 9.61
N GLY A 98 -3.65 -14.28 8.84
CA GLY A 98 -3.59 -14.49 7.39
C GLY A 98 -4.75 -13.87 6.61
N LYS A 99 -5.53 -12.96 7.23
CA LYS A 99 -6.59 -12.21 6.55
C LYS A 99 -6.17 -10.77 6.30
N LEU A 100 -6.73 -10.21 5.23
CA LEU A 100 -6.50 -8.84 4.79
C LEU A 100 -7.76 -8.02 5.06
N TYR A 101 -7.59 -6.81 5.55
CA TYR A 101 -8.68 -5.91 5.87
C TYR A 101 -8.42 -4.50 5.35
N THR A 102 -9.44 -3.88 4.77
CA THR A 102 -9.50 -2.46 4.47
C THR A 102 -10.41 -1.79 5.47
N ILE A 103 -9.89 -0.81 6.19
CA ILE A 103 -10.65 0.06 7.09
C ILE A 103 -10.92 1.38 6.35
N ALA A 104 -12.14 1.55 5.86
CA ALA A 104 -12.56 2.77 5.20
C ALA A 104 -13.10 3.77 6.22
N VAL A 105 -12.64 5.02 6.12
CA VAL A 105 -12.96 6.10 7.06
C VAL A 105 -13.57 7.29 6.35
N GLY A 106 -14.49 7.97 7.01
CA GLY A 106 -15.25 9.07 6.41
C GLY A 106 -16.24 8.62 5.32
N ALA A 107 -16.66 7.36 5.34
CA ALA A 107 -17.78 6.89 4.54
C ALA A 107 -19.09 7.51 5.03
N ALA A 108 -20.17 7.39 4.25
CA ALA A 108 -21.48 7.95 4.63
C ALA A 108 -21.97 7.43 6.00
N ASP A 109 -21.76 6.13 6.26
CA ASP A 109 -22.13 5.46 7.51
C ASP A 109 -20.99 5.44 8.56
N GLY A 110 -19.96 6.27 8.37
CA GLY A 110 -18.80 6.36 9.28
C GLY A 110 -17.64 5.44 8.88
N ILE A 111 -17.28 4.50 9.76
CA ILE A 111 -16.18 3.55 9.55
C ILE A 111 -16.75 2.23 8.99
N VAL A 112 -16.19 1.77 7.87
CA VAL A 112 -16.55 0.49 7.24
C VAL A 112 -15.35 -0.44 7.27
N VAL A 113 -15.56 -1.66 7.76
CA VAL A 113 -14.54 -2.71 7.82
C VAL A 113 -14.82 -3.73 6.73
N ILE A 114 -13.89 -3.86 5.79
CA ILE A 114 -14.00 -4.79 4.66
C ILE A 114 -12.93 -5.85 4.81
N GLN A 115 -13.31 -7.13 4.77
CA GLN A 115 -12.34 -8.20 4.60
C GLN A 115 -12.03 -8.35 3.11
N ASP A 116 -10.77 -8.16 2.74
CA ASP A 116 -10.32 -8.30 1.36
C ASP A 116 -10.04 -9.77 1.02
N LYS A 117 -10.08 -10.08 -0.28
CA LYS A 117 -9.60 -11.38 -0.78
C LYS A 117 -8.10 -11.33 -0.98
N ASP A 118 -7.43 -12.41 -0.62
CA ASP A 118 -6.02 -12.56 -0.93
C ASP A 118 -5.79 -12.95 -2.40
N VAL A 119 -4.53 -12.85 -2.84
CA VAL A 119 -4.06 -13.42 -4.11
C VAL A 119 -3.70 -14.88 -3.85
N GLU A 120 -4.55 -15.80 -4.30
CA GLU A 120 -4.34 -17.24 -4.15
C GLU A 120 -3.34 -17.76 -5.18
N ASN A 121 -3.31 -17.17 -6.39
CA ASN A 121 -2.41 -17.56 -7.46
C ASN A 121 -1.24 -16.57 -7.63
N PRO A 122 0.01 -16.96 -7.29
CA PRO A 122 1.16 -16.05 -7.34
C PRO A 122 1.57 -15.62 -8.76
N SER A 123 1.03 -16.26 -9.82
CA SER A 123 1.25 -15.89 -11.21
C SER A 123 0.18 -14.92 -11.76
N LYS A 124 -0.74 -14.46 -10.91
CA LYS A 124 -1.78 -13.51 -11.27
C LYS A 124 -1.65 -12.20 -10.49
N SER A 125 -2.41 -11.21 -10.95
CA SER A 125 -2.63 -9.95 -10.25
C SER A 125 -4.04 -9.92 -9.66
N ALA A 126 -4.21 -9.33 -8.48
CA ALA A 126 -5.55 -9.01 -7.98
C ALA A 126 -5.98 -7.64 -8.47
N LEU A 127 -7.20 -7.56 -9.01
CA LEU A 127 -7.90 -6.31 -9.25
C LEU A 127 -9.08 -6.20 -8.29
N SER A 128 -9.02 -5.21 -7.40
CA SER A 128 -10.10 -4.87 -6.47
C SER A 128 -10.79 -3.58 -6.88
N PHE A 129 -12.10 -3.53 -6.72
CA PHE A 129 -12.95 -2.39 -7.01
C PHE A 129 -13.74 -2.01 -5.75
N TYR A 130 -13.56 -0.79 -5.28
CA TYR A 130 -14.22 -0.24 -4.10
C TYR A 130 -15.16 0.88 -4.54
N ASN A 131 -16.37 0.88 -4.00
CA ASN A 131 -17.32 1.95 -4.25
C ASN A 131 -17.73 2.64 -2.94
N PHE A 132 -17.30 3.89 -2.77
CA PHE A 132 -17.69 4.78 -1.69
C PHE A 132 -18.30 6.09 -2.23
N SER A 133 -18.86 6.06 -3.44
CA SER A 133 -19.77 7.10 -3.91
C SER A 133 -21.20 6.85 -3.43
N ALA A 134 -22.12 7.76 -3.78
CA ALA A 134 -23.52 7.65 -3.41
C ALA A 134 -24.33 6.66 -4.27
N GLN A 135 -23.82 6.20 -5.43
CA GLN A 135 -24.57 5.40 -6.40
C GLN A 135 -23.86 4.09 -6.73
N PRO A 136 -24.58 3.06 -7.21
CA PRO A 136 -23.94 1.87 -7.74
C PRO A 136 -22.97 2.21 -8.89
N ALA A 137 -21.80 1.57 -8.88
CA ALA A 137 -20.75 1.80 -9.86
C ALA A 137 -20.39 0.51 -10.61
N ASN A 138 -19.98 0.67 -11.86
CA ASN A 138 -19.49 -0.41 -12.71
C ASN A 138 -17.99 -0.23 -12.96
N LEU A 139 -17.27 -1.35 -13.06
CA LEU A 139 -15.91 -1.38 -13.59
C LEU A 139 -15.90 -2.22 -14.86
N LEU A 140 -15.56 -1.61 -15.98
CA LEU A 140 -15.40 -2.26 -17.26
C LEU A 140 -13.91 -2.47 -17.52
N LEU A 141 -13.59 -3.68 -17.99
CA LEU A 141 -12.29 -4.02 -18.55
C LEU A 141 -12.35 -3.79 -20.05
N ARG A 142 -11.30 -3.19 -20.59
CA ARG A 142 -11.13 -3.00 -22.03
C ARG A 142 -9.86 -3.67 -22.52
N LEU A 143 -9.97 -4.40 -23.61
CA LEU A 143 -8.86 -5.11 -24.21
C LEU A 143 -9.11 -5.18 -25.72
N ASP A 144 -8.10 -4.82 -26.52
CA ASP A 144 -8.13 -4.88 -27.98
C ASP A 144 -9.35 -4.20 -28.64
N GLY A 145 -9.83 -3.10 -28.04
CA GLY A 145 -10.99 -2.33 -28.52
C GLY A 145 -12.35 -2.84 -28.03
N ASP A 146 -12.40 -4.00 -27.37
CA ASP A 146 -13.61 -4.53 -26.75
C ASP A 146 -13.76 -4.04 -25.30
N SER A 147 -14.99 -3.77 -24.89
CA SER A 147 -15.35 -3.39 -23.52
C SER A 147 -16.25 -4.45 -22.89
N LYS A 148 -15.87 -4.95 -21.72
CA LYS A 148 -16.67 -5.91 -20.95
C LYS A 148 -16.75 -5.50 -19.49
N ALA A 149 -17.95 -5.49 -18.94
CA ALA A 149 -18.13 -5.28 -17.52
C ALA A 149 -17.44 -6.41 -16.72
N LEU A 150 -16.51 -5.99 -15.86
CA LEU A 150 -15.81 -6.86 -14.93
C LEU A 150 -16.58 -6.98 -13.61
N PHE A 151 -17.04 -5.84 -13.09
CA PHE A 151 -17.94 -5.73 -11.95
C PHE A 151 -19.11 -4.83 -12.33
N LYS A 152 -20.34 -5.26 -12.02
CA LYS A 152 -21.57 -4.54 -12.31
C LYS A 152 -22.29 -4.16 -11.03
N ASP A 153 -22.89 -2.97 -11.03
CA ASP A 153 -23.79 -2.48 -9.99
C ASP A 153 -23.22 -2.67 -8.58
N LEU A 154 -21.92 -2.39 -8.39
CA LEU A 154 -21.30 -2.49 -7.08
C LEU A 154 -21.93 -1.42 -6.18
N ALA A 155 -22.66 -1.86 -5.16
CA ALA A 155 -23.37 -0.97 -4.24
C ALA A 155 -22.41 -0.04 -3.47
N PRO A 156 -22.90 1.13 -3.00
CA PRO A 156 -22.17 1.97 -2.07
C PRO A 156 -21.63 1.21 -0.84
N ALA A 157 -20.47 1.65 -0.36
CA ALA A 157 -19.68 0.99 0.69
C ALA A 157 -19.28 -0.47 0.37
N GLY A 158 -19.36 -0.88 -0.90
CA GLY A 158 -19.07 -2.23 -1.37
C GLY A 158 -17.63 -2.40 -1.88
N MET A 159 -17.20 -3.67 -1.92
CA MET A 159 -15.98 -4.09 -2.60
C MET A 159 -16.23 -5.36 -3.42
N ALA A 160 -15.63 -5.42 -4.60
CA ALA A 160 -15.51 -6.64 -5.39
C ALA A 160 -14.06 -6.84 -5.83
N SER A 161 -13.64 -8.10 -6.00
CA SER A 161 -12.28 -8.40 -6.45
C SER A 161 -12.21 -9.66 -7.28
N LYS A 162 -11.21 -9.70 -8.16
CA LYS A 162 -10.95 -10.83 -9.05
C LYS A 162 -9.46 -10.93 -9.37
N GLU A 163 -8.95 -12.15 -9.45
CA GLU A 163 -7.64 -12.39 -10.01
C GLU A 163 -7.67 -12.40 -11.53
N LEU A 164 -6.71 -11.71 -12.14
CA LEU A 164 -6.57 -11.59 -13.58
C LEU A 164 -5.16 -12.01 -14.02
N PRO A 165 -4.98 -12.44 -15.29
CA PRO A 165 -3.66 -12.65 -15.85
C PRO A 165 -2.80 -11.38 -15.77
N VAL A 166 -1.48 -11.58 -15.78
CA VAL A 166 -0.50 -10.50 -15.93
C VAL A 166 -0.55 -9.98 -17.36
N ILE A 167 -1.14 -8.80 -17.55
CA ILE A 167 -1.38 -8.18 -18.86
C ILE A 167 -1.67 -6.69 -18.68
N ASP A 168 -1.45 -5.90 -19.73
CA ASP A 168 -1.91 -4.52 -19.80
C ASP A 168 -3.40 -4.49 -20.21
N ILE A 169 -4.21 -3.75 -19.46
CA ILE A 169 -5.65 -3.59 -19.74
C ILE A 169 -6.05 -2.12 -19.70
N GLY A 170 -7.10 -1.76 -20.44
CA GLY A 170 -7.83 -0.53 -20.20
C GLY A 170 -8.89 -0.74 -19.11
N LEU A 171 -9.17 0.30 -18.33
CA LEU A 171 -10.22 0.29 -17.31
C LEU A 171 -11.12 1.51 -17.46
N GLU A 172 -12.42 1.29 -17.27
CA GLU A 172 -13.42 2.35 -17.27
C GLU A 172 -14.36 2.19 -16.07
N VAL A 173 -14.63 3.28 -15.36
CA VAL A 173 -15.61 3.31 -14.28
C VAL A 173 -16.80 4.12 -14.73
N THR A 174 -18.00 3.59 -14.50
CA THR A 174 -19.25 4.30 -14.73
C THR A 174 -20.17 4.28 -13.51
N GLU A 175 -20.98 5.31 -13.35
CA GLU A 175 -22.13 5.36 -12.44
C GLU A 175 -23.36 5.70 -13.26
N GLY A 176 -24.24 4.70 -13.46
CA GLY A 176 -25.26 4.78 -14.51
C GLY A 176 -24.62 5.05 -15.87
N ASP A 177 -25.11 6.08 -16.57
CA ASP A 177 -24.59 6.50 -17.88
C ASP A 177 -23.38 7.47 -17.78
N LYS A 178 -22.99 7.88 -16.57
CA LYS A 178 -21.88 8.80 -16.37
C LYS A 178 -20.57 8.02 -16.33
N LYS A 179 -19.65 8.38 -17.24
CA LYS A 179 -18.25 7.93 -17.15
C LYS A 179 -17.50 8.72 -16.07
N VAL A 180 -17.00 8.02 -15.06
CA VAL A 180 -16.30 8.60 -13.89
C VAL A 180 -14.78 8.57 -14.10
N MET A 181 -14.26 7.52 -14.73
CA MET A 181 -12.85 7.37 -15.03
C MET A 181 -12.68 6.54 -16.31
N ASP A 182 -11.64 6.88 -17.06
CA ASP A 182 -11.26 6.22 -18.30
C ASP A 182 -9.73 6.17 -18.35
N VAL A 183 -9.16 4.97 -18.22
CA VAL A 183 -7.72 4.75 -18.30
C VAL A 183 -7.43 3.78 -19.42
N GLU A 184 -6.64 4.21 -20.41
CA GLU A 184 -6.33 3.40 -21.58
C GLU A 184 -5.43 2.20 -21.24
N LYS A 185 -4.56 2.36 -20.24
CA LYS A 185 -3.56 1.36 -19.89
C LYS A 185 -3.27 1.30 -18.39
N VAL A 186 -3.47 0.12 -17.81
CA VAL A 186 -3.10 -0.29 -16.46
C VAL A 186 -2.37 -1.62 -16.57
N SER A 187 -1.15 -1.67 -16.04
CA SER A 187 -0.34 -2.89 -16.05
C SER A 187 -0.67 -3.75 -14.84
N LEU A 188 -1.18 -4.96 -15.08
CA LEU A 188 -1.38 -5.94 -14.03
C LEU A 188 -0.13 -6.80 -13.91
N THR A 189 0.54 -6.75 -12.77
CA THR A 189 1.76 -7.54 -12.53
C THR A 189 1.53 -8.63 -11.47
N ALA A 190 2.38 -9.65 -11.49
CA ALA A 190 2.26 -10.78 -10.57
C ALA A 190 2.47 -10.31 -9.11
N LYS A 191 1.65 -10.82 -8.19
CA LYS A 191 1.68 -10.52 -6.74
C LYS A 191 1.33 -9.08 -6.35
N GLU A 192 1.23 -8.15 -7.30
CA GLU A 192 0.70 -6.82 -7.03
C GLU A 192 -0.82 -6.82 -6.91
N ARG A 193 -1.31 -5.83 -6.16
CA ARG A 193 -2.74 -5.57 -5.97
C ARG A 193 -3.07 -4.26 -6.65
N GLN A 194 -3.70 -4.34 -7.81
CA GLN A 194 -4.29 -3.18 -8.47
C GLN A 194 -5.67 -2.90 -7.85
N ASN A 195 -5.93 -1.64 -7.55
CA ASN A 195 -7.17 -1.21 -6.92
C ASN A 195 -7.76 -0.07 -7.75
N ILE A 196 -9.08 -0.10 -7.93
CA ILE A 196 -9.87 1.04 -8.37
C ILE A 196 -10.77 1.42 -7.21
N VAL A 197 -10.72 2.68 -6.79
CA VAL A 197 -11.55 3.21 -5.70
C VAL A 197 -12.36 4.37 -6.20
N VAL A 198 -13.68 4.30 -6.08
CA VAL A 198 -14.60 5.41 -6.36
C VAL A 198 -14.99 6.07 -5.05
N VAL A 199 -14.91 7.40 -4.97
CA VAL A 199 -15.35 8.19 -3.81
C VAL A 199 -16.20 9.37 -4.25
N GLU A 200 -17.11 9.79 -3.38
CA GLU A 200 -17.86 11.03 -3.58
C GLU A 200 -17.02 12.26 -3.22
N THR A 201 -16.87 13.20 -4.16
CA THR A 201 -16.21 14.50 -3.93
C THR A 201 -17.21 15.65 -4.07
N ALA A 202 -16.79 16.87 -3.72
CA ALA A 202 -17.63 18.05 -3.94
C ALA A 202 -18.02 18.28 -5.41
N ASN A 203 -17.24 17.74 -6.36
CA ASN A 203 -17.48 17.85 -7.80
C ASN A 203 -18.18 16.60 -8.38
N GLY A 204 -18.68 15.72 -7.51
CA GLY A 204 -19.28 14.43 -7.87
C GLY A 204 -18.33 13.24 -7.69
N PRO A 205 -18.73 12.05 -8.14
CA PRO A 205 -17.94 10.83 -8.03
C PRO A 205 -16.62 10.98 -8.78
N THR A 206 -15.54 10.53 -8.15
CA THR A 206 -14.19 10.48 -8.71
C THR A 206 -13.60 9.11 -8.44
N ALA A 207 -12.96 8.50 -9.43
CA ALA A 207 -12.28 7.22 -9.26
C ALA A 207 -10.76 7.36 -9.36
N PHE A 208 -10.07 6.50 -8.61
CA PHE A 208 -8.62 6.48 -8.47
C PHE A 208 -8.11 5.07 -8.75
N ALA A 209 -7.07 4.97 -9.58
CA ALA A 209 -6.28 3.75 -9.70
C ALA A 209 -5.12 3.80 -8.70
N ALA A 210 -4.97 2.74 -7.90
CA ALA A 210 -3.91 2.62 -6.91
C ALA A 210 -3.30 1.21 -6.94
N VAL A 211 -1.99 1.14 -7.14
CA VAL A 211 -1.22 -0.08 -6.88
C VAL A 211 -0.81 -0.03 -5.41
N THR A 212 -1.10 -1.10 -4.67
CA THR A 212 -0.74 -1.19 -3.25
C THR A 212 0.05 -2.46 -2.97
N GLY A 213 0.99 -2.34 -2.06
CA GLY A 213 1.81 -3.43 -1.56
C GLY A 213 1.55 -3.69 -0.08
N ILE A 214 2.56 -4.28 0.54
CA ILE A 214 2.63 -4.51 1.98
C ILE A 214 3.86 -3.75 2.45
N ASP A 215 3.69 -2.91 3.46
CA ASP A 215 4.80 -2.19 4.10
C ASP A 215 5.65 -3.19 4.89
N ASN A 216 6.97 -3.07 4.73
CA ASN A 216 7.98 -3.90 5.41
C ASN A 216 8.37 -3.34 6.78
#